data_AF-L0DH08-F1
#
_entry.id   AF-L0DH08-F1
#
_cell.length_a   1.000
_cell.length_b   1.000
_cell.length_c   1.000
_cell.angle_alpha   90.00
_cell.angle_beta   90.00
_cell.angle_gamma   90.00
#
_symmetry.space_group_name_H-M   'P 1'
#
loop_
_entity.id
_entity.type
_entity.pdbx_description
1 polymer ?
#
loop_
_entity_poly.entity_id
_entity_poly.type
_entity_poly.pdbx_seq_one_letter_code
_entity_poly.pdbx_strand_id
1 'polypeptide(L)'
;MGWSRAAIVGIALIFLVAGPSHAQESAVKVKGRVLDQDGNPMEGVNVASMWRIREKDGKQVGVSGVTTDAEGRFTVKLDFYGRDAALMAIDSDRKVGGSTIVPVADAKREFEIRVAPLVRVHGKLASKDLEKALSWTNVYINLLPGKIRLIQNSSRQGEFSMLLPPGEYDMNAYGADVKGIHKTLTLRAEEPDLDLGTVDLPATFLALHKGKELPPWSVVDARGVKKEVTLADYRGKWVLVDFWGHWCGPCVRQLGELINFYDDHAADRDKFEILAFHDGSVKDFAEMDAKTEQTKKSLWHGRDLPFPILLDAPKDPQGATIEAYGIRSFPTTILIDPEGKLVGEVSPDSLEKKLTPIPLATRISRAFDRDIALGMSASPLASSLEILGQIARIPITLDEEALKAAGIKADASMPLTLSGSLSLRSWLELLLDPLGLEATPGEEGIIIGSAKRGGSARAPSESQKLAASRIEEVLGQNVTFDFKDATLEQVAGHFEAKTHENFVLDPAGRRAGVIDPEATVTGSAEDVPLRQALEELLKPLGLVPVVKDEVILLTKSVAP
;
A
#
# COMPACT_ATOMS: atom_id res chain seq x y z
N MET A 1 23.51 -25.88 -16.54
CA MET A 1 22.06 -25.91 -16.79
C MET A 1 21.39 -25.58 -15.47
N GLY A 2 20.76 -24.45 -15.21
CA GLY A 2 20.24 -23.38 -16.05
C GLY A 2 19.04 -22.79 -15.31
N TRP A 3 19.29 -22.02 -14.25
CA TRP A 3 18.24 -21.27 -13.53
C TRP A 3 18.74 -19.84 -13.30
N SER A 4 18.75 -19.04 -14.37
CA SER A 4 18.70 -17.58 -14.29
C SER A 4 17.28 -17.15 -14.63
N ARG A 5 16.51 -16.80 -13.61
CA ARG A 5 15.31 -15.98 -13.75
C ARG A 5 15.38 -14.87 -12.71
N ALA A 6 15.92 -13.73 -13.14
CA ALA A 6 15.72 -12.47 -12.46
C ALA A 6 14.22 -12.14 -12.53
N ALA A 7 13.48 -12.52 -11.49
CA ALA A 7 12.13 -12.01 -11.26
C ALA A 7 12.28 -10.57 -10.75
N ILE A 8 12.21 -9.59 -11.65
CA ILE A 8 11.87 -8.23 -11.27
C ILE A 8 10.40 -8.30 -10.82
N VAL A 9 10.21 -8.54 -9.52
CA VAL A 9 8.91 -8.43 -8.87
C VAL A 9 8.50 -6.97 -9.02
N GLY A 10 7.53 -6.72 -9.90
CA GLY A 10 6.81 -5.47 -9.90
C GLY A 10 6.07 -5.39 -8.57
N ILE A 11 6.64 -4.67 -7.62
CA ILE A 11 5.93 -4.24 -6.42
C ILE A 11 4.80 -3.37 -6.93
N ALA A 12 3.60 -3.93 -6.99
CA ALA A 12 2.40 -3.13 -6.99
C ALA A 12 2.42 -2.39 -5.65
N LEU A 13 2.90 -1.14 -5.65
CA LEU A 13 2.60 -0.22 -4.57
C LEU A 13 1.09 -0.07 -4.55
N ILE A 14 0.45 -0.85 -3.69
CA ILE A 14 -0.89 -0.54 -3.20
C ILE A 14 -0.68 0.75 -2.41
N PHE A 15 -0.95 1.88 -3.04
CA PHE A 15 -1.12 3.15 -2.35
C PHE A 15 -2.33 3.00 -1.42
N LEU A 16 -2.09 2.54 -0.19
CA LEU A 16 -2.97 2.84 0.93
C LEU A 16 -2.79 4.33 1.24
N VAL A 17 -3.50 5.14 0.46
CA VAL A 17 -3.78 6.52 0.85
C VAL A 17 -4.66 6.41 2.09
N ALA A 18 -4.09 6.73 3.26
CA ALA A 18 -4.87 7.03 4.44
C ALA A 18 -5.61 8.35 4.18
N GLY A 19 -6.72 8.25 3.45
CA GLY A 19 -7.77 9.27 3.48
C GLY A 19 -8.54 9.13 4.80
N PRO A 20 -9.23 10.20 5.24
CA PRO A 20 -10.15 10.10 6.37
C PRO A 20 -11.12 8.96 6.07
N SER A 21 -11.35 8.10 7.07
CA SER A 21 -12.27 6.96 7.05
C SER A 21 -13.67 7.40 6.62
N HIS A 22 -13.87 7.53 5.32
CA HIS A 22 -15.19 7.51 4.73
C HIS A 22 -15.57 6.04 4.80
N ALA A 23 -16.60 5.76 5.59
CA ALA A 23 -17.26 4.47 5.64
C ALA A 23 -17.25 3.87 4.23
N GLN A 24 -16.70 2.67 4.12
CA GLN A 24 -16.62 1.89 2.91
C GLN A 24 -18.06 1.67 2.41
N GLU A 25 -18.59 2.59 1.60
CA GLU A 25 -19.84 2.37 0.89
C GLU A 25 -19.62 1.14 0.01
N SER A 26 -20.28 0.05 0.40
CA SER A 26 -20.22 -1.25 -0.24
C SER A 26 -20.43 -1.15 -1.75
N ALA A 27 -19.63 -1.89 -2.53
CA ALA A 27 -19.76 -2.04 -3.98
C ALA A 27 -21.23 -2.07 -4.45
N VAL A 28 -21.61 -1.11 -5.30
CA VAL A 28 -22.98 -0.93 -5.77
C VAL A 28 -23.23 -1.84 -6.98
N LYS A 29 -24.37 -2.54 -6.98
CA LYS A 29 -24.80 -3.36 -8.13
C LYS A 29 -25.41 -2.46 -9.21
N VAL A 30 -24.68 -2.27 -10.30
CA VAL A 30 -25.14 -1.55 -11.49
C VAL A 30 -25.69 -2.55 -12.50
N LYS A 31 -26.86 -2.22 -13.05
CA LYS A 31 -27.57 -3.06 -14.02
C LYS A 31 -27.63 -2.36 -15.36
N GLY A 32 -27.69 -3.14 -16.43
CA GLY A 32 -27.86 -2.58 -17.76
C GLY A 32 -28.05 -3.62 -18.83
N ARG A 33 -28.07 -3.15 -20.08
CA ARG A 33 -28.19 -3.96 -21.29
C ARG A 33 -27.16 -3.56 -22.33
N VAL A 34 -26.71 -4.54 -23.10
CA VAL A 34 -25.90 -4.33 -24.30
C VAL A 34 -26.76 -4.58 -25.53
N LEU A 35 -26.76 -3.61 -26.44
CA LEU A 35 -27.57 -3.61 -27.66
C LEU A 35 -26.67 -3.42 -28.89
N ASP A 36 -27.05 -4.04 -30.01
CA ASP A 36 -26.46 -3.75 -31.31
C ASP A 36 -26.92 -2.38 -31.87
N GLN A 37 -26.49 -2.05 -33.09
CA GLN A 37 -26.83 -0.77 -33.74
C GLN A 37 -28.33 -0.64 -34.05
N ASP A 38 -29.02 -1.75 -34.30
CA ASP A 38 -30.45 -1.81 -34.58
C ASP A 38 -31.31 -1.83 -33.30
N GLY A 39 -30.67 -1.96 -32.13
CA GLY A 39 -31.31 -2.01 -30.82
C GLY A 39 -31.66 -3.42 -30.34
N ASN A 40 -31.18 -4.47 -31.01
CA ASN A 40 -31.39 -5.85 -30.56
C ASN A 40 -30.44 -6.21 -29.41
N PRO A 41 -30.88 -7.01 -28.42
CA PRO A 41 -30.02 -7.46 -27.34
C PRO A 41 -28.87 -8.34 -27.79
N MET A 42 -27.71 -8.21 -27.14
CA MET A 42 -26.53 -9.03 -27.43
C MET A 42 -26.14 -9.94 -26.27
N GLU A 43 -26.21 -11.24 -26.49
CA GLU A 43 -25.74 -12.29 -25.57
C GLU A 43 -24.22 -12.45 -25.61
N GLY A 44 -23.61 -12.85 -24.49
CA GLY A 44 -22.19 -13.26 -24.49
C GLY A 44 -21.18 -12.10 -24.50
N VAL A 45 -21.64 -10.85 -24.37
CA VAL A 45 -20.78 -9.67 -24.38
C VAL A 45 -20.14 -9.46 -23.01
N ASN A 46 -18.83 -9.22 -22.98
CA ASN A 46 -18.10 -8.99 -21.74
C ASN A 46 -18.18 -7.51 -21.35
N VAL A 47 -18.68 -7.21 -20.15
CA VAL A 47 -18.84 -5.87 -19.60
C VAL A 47 -17.98 -5.72 -18.35
N ALA A 48 -17.11 -4.71 -18.33
CA ALA A 48 -16.25 -4.42 -17.18
C ALA A 48 -16.00 -2.91 -17.01
N SER A 49 -15.67 -2.51 -15.79
CA SER A 49 -15.37 -1.11 -15.43
C SER A 49 -13.92 -0.71 -15.59
N MET A 50 -13.03 -1.68 -15.76
CA MET A 50 -11.62 -1.43 -16.03
C MET A 50 -11.09 -2.55 -16.91
N TRP A 51 -10.32 -2.19 -17.93
CA TRP A 51 -9.68 -3.13 -18.83
C TRP A 51 -8.16 -3.00 -18.75
N ARG A 52 -7.46 -4.11 -19.02
CA ARG A 52 -6.00 -4.12 -19.07
C ARG A 52 -5.50 -4.98 -20.20
N ILE A 53 -4.37 -4.59 -20.80
CA ILE A 53 -3.62 -5.42 -21.74
C ILE A 53 -2.63 -6.26 -20.95
N ARG A 54 -2.73 -7.59 -21.07
CA ARG A 54 -1.74 -8.50 -20.51
C ARG A 54 -0.50 -8.51 -21.38
N GLU A 55 0.60 -7.96 -20.88
CA GLU A 55 1.87 -7.84 -21.62
C GLU A 55 2.36 -9.19 -22.18
N LYS A 56 2.19 -10.30 -21.44
CA LYS A 56 2.65 -11.64 -21.84
C LYS A 56 2.13 -12.09 -23.22
N ASP A 57 0.89 -11.74 -23.56
CA ASP A 57 0.23 -12.24 -24.76
C ASP A 57 -0.64 -11.21 -25.50
N GLY A 58 -0.55 -9.93 -25.12
CA GLY A 58 -1.30 -8.83 -25.71
C GLY A 58 -2.82 -8.88 -25.46
N LYS A 59 -3.32 -9.80 -24.62
CA LYS A 59 -4.77 -9.95 -24.44
C LYS A 59 -5.35 -8.82 -23.58
N GLN A 60 -6.24 -8.04 -24.19
CA GLN A 60 -7.18 -7.15 -23.50
C GLN A 60 -8.17 -7.94 -22.64
N VAL A 61 -8.22 -7.69 -21.33
CA VAL A 61 -9.10 -8.39 -20.39
C VAL A 61 -9.80 -7.40 -19.45
N GLY A 62 -11.08 -7.62 -19.23
CA GLY A 62 -11.86 -6.88 -18.22
C GLY A 62 -11.52 -7.35 -16.81
N VAL A 63 -11.33 -6.43 -15.88
CA VAL A 63 -11.15 -6.71 -14.45
C VAL A 63 -12.52 -6.99 -13.84
N SER A 64 -12.70 -8.19 -13.30
CA SER A 64 -13.98 -8.64 -12.70
C SER A 64 -15.19 -8.48 -13.64
N GLY A 65 -14.98 -8.66 -14.95
CA GLY A 65 -16.01 -8.50 -15.97
C GLY A 65 -17.11 -9.54 -15.87
N VAL A 66 -18.31 -9.16 -16.30
CA VAL A 66 -19.49 -10.02 -16.38
C VAL A 66 -19.90 -10.24 -17.83
N THR A 67 -20.65 -11.29 -18.10
CA THR A 67 -21.15 -11.61 -19.45
C THR A 67 -22.65 -11.37 -19.51
N THR A 68 -23.14 -10.83 -20.62
CA THR A 68 -24.58 -10.60 -20.83
C THR A 68 -25.37 -11.89 -21.03
N ASP A 69 -26.62 -11.90 -20.57
CA ASP A 69 -27.60 -12.98 -20.83
C ASP A 69 -28.22 -12.88 -22.25
N ALA A 70 -29.13 -13.80 -22.57
CA ALA A 70 -29.82 -13.85 -23.87
C ALA A 70 -30.62 -12.58 -24.20
N GLU A 71 -31.04 -11.83 -23.17
CA GLU A 71 -31.70 -10.53 -23.31
C GLU A 71 -30.72 -9.35 -23.20
N GLY A 72 -29.42 -9.62 -23.34
CA GLY A 72 -28.36 -8.63 -23.31
C GLY A 72 -28.12 -8.00 -21.95
N ARG A 73 -28.73 -8.52 -20.87
CA ARG A 73 -28.65 -7.91 -19.54
C ARG A 73 -27.37 -8.28 -18.81
N PHE A 74 -26.86 -7.34 -18.03
CA PHE A 74 -25.74 -7.55 -17.13
C PHE A 74 -26.01 -6.96 -15.74
N THR A 75 -25.27 -7.47 -14.75
CA THR A 75 -25.19 -6.85 -13.41
C THR A 75 -23.74 -6.89 -12.96
N VAL A 76 -23.13 -5.72 -12.75
CA VAL A 76 -21.74 -5.57 -12.34
C VAL A 76 -21.66 -4.86 -10.99
N LYS A 77 -20.69 -5.22 -10.16
CA LYS A 77 -20.41 -4.53 -8.90
C LYS A 77 -19.40 -3.43 -9.16
N LEU A 78 -19.73 -2.18 -8.84
CA LEU A 78 -18.86 -1.03 -9.00
C LEU A 78 -18.54 -0.37 -7.66
N ASP A 79 -17.27 -0.06 -7.47
CA ASP A 79 -16.78 0.83 -6.42
C ASP A 79 -16.57 2.20 -7.03
N PHE A 80 -17.37 3.17 -6.61
CA PHE A 80 -17.34 4.53 -7.17
C PHE A 80 -16.26 5.40 -6.55
N TYR A 81 -15.79 5.11 -5.33
CA TYR A 81 -14.82 5.92 -4.59
C TYR A 81 -15.14 7.43 -4.62
N GLY A 82 -16.44 7.78 -4.54
CA GLY A 82 -16.93 9.16 -4.59
C GLY A 82 -16.83 9.85 -5.95
N ARG A 83 -16.64 9.12 -7.07
CA ARG A 83 -16.55 9.67 -8.43
C ARG A 83 -17.33 8.80 -9.42
N ASP A 84 -17.67 9.36 -10.57
CA ASP A 84 -18.33 8.61 -11.66
C ASP A 84 -17.45 7.46 -12.17
N ALA A 85 -18.10 6.39 -12.62
CA ALA A 85 -17.44 5.20 -13.16
C ALA A 85 -17.68 5.10 -14.67
N ALA A 86 -16.86 4.29 -15.36
CA ALA A 86 -17.09 3.96 -16.75
C ALA A 86 -17.33 2.46 -16.89
N LEU A 87 -18.13 2.07 -17.88
CA LEU A 87 -18.30 0.69 -18.32
C LEU A 87 -17.92 0.58 -19.78
N MET A 88 -17.25 -0.49 -20.14
CA MET A 88 -17.01 -0.87 -21.54
C MET A 88 -17.43 -2.31 -21.76
N ALA A 89 -18.15 -2.52 -22.85
CA ALA A 89 -18.63 -3.80 -23.35
C ALA A 89 -17.88 -4.17 -24.63
N ILE A 90 -17.39 -5.40 -24.73
CA ILE A 90 -16.71 -5.93 -25.92
C ILE A 90 -17.22 -7.35 -26.20
N ASP A 91 -17.55 -7.62 -27.46
CA ASP A 91 -18.02 -8.93 -27.89
C ASP A 91 -16.91 -10.01 -27.83
N SER A 92 -17.31 -11.27 -27.85
CA SER A 92 -16.40 -12.42 -27.79
C SER A 92 -15.40 -12.44 -28.95
N ASP A 93 -15.82 -12.00 -30.14
CA ASP A 93 -14.98 -11.91 -31.34
C ASP A 93 -14.08 -10.67 -31.39
N ARG A 94 -14.28 -9.71 -30.47
CA ARG A 94 -13.56 -8.43 -30.39
C ARG A 94 -13.67 -7.59 -31.66
N LYS A 95 -14.84 -7.61 -32.29
CA LYS A 95 -15.15 -6.80 -33.48
C LYS A 95 -15.95 -5.57 -33.11
N VAL A 96 -16.81 -5.66 -32.09
CA VAL A 96 -17.70 -4.58 -31.69
C VAL A 96 -17.64 -4.32 -30.19
N GLY A 97 -17.85 -3.07 -29.81
CA GLY A 97 -17.93 -2.69 -28.41
C GLY A 97 -18.55 -1.32 -28.22
N GLY A 98 -18.87 -1.01 -26.97
CA GLY A 98 -19.47 0.25 -26.57
C GLY A 98 -19.01 0.64 -25.19
N SER A 99 -19.15 1.91 -24.84
CA SER A 99 -18.82 2.40 -23.50
C SER A 99 -19.83 3.42 -23.01
N THR A 100 -20.00 3.52 -21.70
CA THR A 100 -20.88 4.51 -21.06
C THR A 100 -20.29 4.99 -19.74
N ILE A 101 -20.65 6.21 -19.35
CA ILE A 101 -20.37 6.75 -18.02
C ILE A 101 -21.56 6.41 -17.12
N VAL A 102 -21.25 5.94 -15.92
CA VAL A 102 -22.20 5.66 -14.84
C VAL A 102 -22.02 6.73 -13.78
N PRO A 103 -22.89 7.75 -13.72
CA PRO A 103 -22.84 8.75 -12.66
C PRO A 103 -23.15 8.12 -11.30
N VAL A 104 -22.46 8.56 -10.23
CA VAL A 104 -22.71 8.05 -8.87
C VAL A 104 -24.17 8.24 -8.48
N ALA A 105 -24.74 9.40 -8.80
CA ALA A 105 -26.12 9.76 -8.49
C ALA A 105 -27.15 8.85 -9.18
N ASP A 106 -26.78 8.22 -10.30
CA ASP A 106 -27.66 7.42 -11.14
C ASP A 106 -27.37 5.91 -11.03
N ALA A 107 -26.50 5.47 -10.11
CA ALA A 107 -26.04 4.08 -10.03
C ALA A 107 -27.15 3.01 -9.89
N LYS A 108 -28.36 3.41 -9.47
CA LYS A 108 -29.53 2.52 -9.36
C LYS A 108 -30.35 2.38 -10.64
N ARG A 109 -30.10 3.20 -11.67
CA ARG A 109 -30.80 3.15 -12.95
C ARG A 109 -30.28 2.00 -13.80
N GLU A 110 -31.07 1.57 -14.78
CA GLU A 110 -30.59 0.66 -15.83
C GLU A 110 -29.86 1.48 -16.90
N PHE A 111 -28.68 1.02 -17.32
CA PHE A 111 -27.86 1.64 -18.34
C PHE A 111 -27.89 0.84 -19.64
N GLU A 112 -27.91 1.54 -20.78
CA GLU A 112 -27.77 0.91 -22.09
C GLU A 112 -26.38 1.18 -22.67
N ILE A 113 -25.75 0.14 -23.19
CA ILE A 113 -24.49 0.23 -23.94
C ILE A 113 -24.79 -0.20 -25.39
N ARG A 114 -24.72 0.73 -26.32
CA ARG A 114 -24.82 0.44 -27.76
C ARG A 114 -23.44 0.16 -28.31
N VAL A 115 -23.28 -0.94 -29.04
CA VAL A 115 -21.99 -1.32 -29.62
C VAL A 115 -21.83 -0.78 -31.04
N ALA A 116 -20.58 -0.53 -31.41
CA ALA A 116 -20.15 -0.16 -32.75
C ALA A 116 -18.82 -0.88 -33.09
N PRO A 117 -18.40 -0.93 -34.37
CA PRO A 117 -17.10 -1.46 -34.76
C PRO A 117 -15.96 -0.84 -33.93
N LEU A 118 -15.12 -1.71 -33.35
CA LEU A 118 -13.99 -1.29 -32.52
C LEU A 118 -12.89 -0.67 -33.39
N VAL A 119 -12.21 0.31 -32.81
CA VAL A 119 -11.02 0.94 -33.37
C VAL A 119 -9.78 0.41 -32.65
N ARG A 120 -8.80 -0.06 -33.41
CA ARG A 120 -7.48 -0.41 -32.88
C ARG A 120 -6.63 0.84 -32.75
N VAL A 121 -6.26 1.20 -31.52
CA VAL A 121 -5.33 2.30 -31.23
C VAL A 121 -4.00 1.72 -30.80
N HIS A 122 -2.93 2.06 -31.52
CA HIS A 122 -1.60 1.50 -31.29
C HIS A 122 -0.47 2.49 -31.57
N GLY A 123 0.72 2.18 -31.07
CA GLY A 123 1.91 3.00 -31.27
C GLY A 123 3.05 2.60 -30.33
N LYS A 124 4.08 3.45 -30.28
CA LYS A 124 5.26 3.27 -29.43
C LYS A 124 5.57 4.53 -28.63
N LEU A 125 5.91 4.35 -27.36
CA LEU A 125 6.41 5.39 -26.48
C LEU A 125 7.94 5.38 -26.50
N ALA A 126 8.55 6.54 -26.71
CA ALA A 126 10.00 6.72 -26.69
C ALA A 126 10.35 8.12 -26.15
N SER A 127 11.64 8.38 -25.91
CA SER A 127 12.13 9.72 -25.58
C SER A 127 13.31 10.06 -26.46
N LYS A 128 13.23 11.17 -27.19
CA LYS A 128 14.38 11.66 -27.98
C LYS A 128 15.52 12.20 -27.09
N ASP A 129 15.22 12.53 -25.85
CA ASP A 129 16.15 13.08 -24.88
C ASP A 129 17.04 12.00 -24.25
N LEU A 130 16.68 10.73 -24.43
CA LEU A 130 17.37 9.58 -23.84
C LEU A 130 17.95 8.70 -24.96
N GLU A 131 19.22 8.31 -24.80
CA GLU A 131 19.87 7.39 -25.74
C GLU A 131 19.34 5.95 -25.63
N LYS A 132 18.85 5.57 -24.44
CA LYS A 132 18.36 4.22 -24.15
C LYS A 132 16.85 4.15 -24.28
N ALA A 133 16.37 2.98 -24.71
CA ALA A 133 14.95 2.67 -24.70
C ALA A 133 14.38 2.72 -23.26
N LEU A 134 13.11 3.12 -23.17
CA LEU A 134 12.39 3.20 -21.90
C LEU A 134 12.24 1.79 -21.31
N SER A 135 12.64 1.63 -20.05
CA SER A 135 12.60 0.33 -19.35
C SER A 135 11.18 -0.12 -18.99
N TRP A 136 10.26 0.83 -18.88
CA TRP A 136 8.85 0.60 -18.61
C TRP A 136 8.02 1.83 -19.00
N THR A 137 6.84 1.58 -19.56
CA THR A 137 5.87 2.60 -19.94
C THR A 137 4.45 2.14 -19.64
N ASN A 138 3.53 3.11 -19.56
CA ASN A 138 2.12 2.84 -19.39
C ASN A 138 1.26 3.86 -20.13
N VAL A 139 0.17 3.38 -20.72
CA VAL A 139 -0.88 4.19 -21.34
C VAL A 139 -2.19 3.93 -20.61
N TYR A 140 -2.84 4.99 -20.14
CA TYR A 140 -4.24 4.98 -19.76
C TYR A 140 -5.06 5.67 -20.84
N ILE A 141 -6.23 5.11 -21.13
CA ILE A 141 -7.27 5.78 -21.89
C ILE A 141 -8.42 6.07 -20.94
N ASN A 142 -8.78 7.35 -20.90
CA ASN A 142 -9.83 7.88 -20.04
C ASN A 142 -11.00 8.36 -20.92
N LEU A 143 -12.21 7.97 -20.57
CA LEU A 143 -13.43 8.41 -21.24
C LEU A 143 -13.71 9.89 -20.89
N LEU A 144 -14.15 10.66 -21.88
CA LEU A 144 -14.59 12.04 -21.71
C LEU A 144 -16.12 12.16 -21.78
N PRO A 145 -16.73 13.12 -21.04
CA PRO A 145 -16.10 14.03 -20.07
C PRO A 145 -15.68 13.34 -18.76
N GLY A 146 -14.88 14.01 -17.93
CA GLY A 146 -14.53 13.56 -16.57
C GLY A 146 -13.23 12.77 -16.42
N LYS A 147 -12.57 12.39 -17.53
CA LYS A 147 -11.33 11.60 -17.55
C LYS A 147 -11.44 10.35 -16.68
N ILE A 148 -12.51 9.58 -16.91
CA ILE A 148 -12.79 8.35 -16.16
C ILE A 148 -12.01 7.21 -16.80
N ARG A 149 -11.16 6.56 -16.02
CA ARG A 149 -10.25 5.52 -16.51
C ARG A 149 -11.03 4.33 -17.08
N LEU A 150 -10.71 3.93 -18.31
CA LEU A 150 -11.39 2.84 -19.02
C LEU A 150 -10.50 1.63 -19.26
N ILE A 151 -9.28 1.87 -19.75
CA ILE A 151 -8.33 0.82 -20.10
C ILE A 151 -6.88 1.25 -19.84
N GLN A 152 -6.05 0.27 -19.54
CA GLN A 152 -4.61 0.41 -19.33
C GLN A 152 -3.78 -0.54 -20.19
N ASN A 153 -2.63 -0.07 -20.68
CA ASN A 153 -1.59 -0.91 -21.26
C ASN A 153 -0.23 -0.56 -20.64
N SER A 154 0.34 -1.48 -19.86
CA SER A 154 1.74 -1.40 -19.41
C SER A 154 2.65 -2.19 -20.35
N SER A 155 3.87 -1.72 -20.58
CA SER A 155 4.81 -2.31 -21.53
C SER A 155 6.26 -2.04 -21.14
N ARG A 156 7.13 -3.05 -21.21
CA ARG A 156 8.59 -2.91 -21.09
C ARG A 156 9.29 -2.67 -22.43
N GLN A 157 8.54 -2.75 -23.53
CA GLN A 157 9.05 -2.53 -24.89
C GLN A 157 8.67 -1.13 -25.42
N GLY A 158 7.88 -0.37 -24.67
CA GLY A 158 7.35 0.93 -25.08
C GLY A 158 6.14 0.84 -26.02
N GLU A 159 5.79 -0.35 -26.51
CA GLU A 159 4.69 -0.54 -27.46
C GLU A 159 3.35 -0.69 -26.75
N PHE A 160 2.29 -0.15 -27.37
CA PHE A 160 0.92 -0.31 -26.92
C PHE A 160 -0.02 -0.61 -28.08
N SER A 161 -1.06 -1.41 -27.82
CA SER A 161 -2.13 -1.71 -28.76
C SER A 161 -3.38 -2.12 -27.99
N MET A 162 -4.50 -1.44 -28.27
CA MET A 162 -5.78 -1.69 -27.60
C MET A 162 -6.96 -1.49 -28.54
N LEU A 163 -8.07 -2.15 -28.23
CA LEU A 163 -9.34 -1.99 -28.94
C LEU A 163 -10.28 -1.13 -28.12
N LEU A 164 -10.82 -0.09 -28.74
CA LEU A 164 -11.68 0.90 -28.12
C LEU A 164 -12.93 1.15 -28.97
N PRO A 165 -14.10 1.37 -28.35
CA PRO A 165 -15.26 1.87 -29.06
C PRO A 165 -15.01 3.27 -29.66
N PRO A 166 -15.73 3.67 -30.71
CA PRO A 166 -15.75 5.05 -31.16
C PRO A 166 -16.15 6.01 -30.02
N GLY A 167 -15.55 7.21 -29.98
CA GLY A 167 -15.80 8.17 -28.91
C GLY A 167 -14.65 9.16 -28.68
N GLU A 168 -14.80 9.99 -27.66
CA GLU A 168 -13.81 10.98 -27.23
C GLU A 168 -13.07 10.52 -25.99
N TYR A 169 -11.73 10.58 -26.04
CA TYR A 169 -10.87 10.06 -24.99
C TYR A 169 -9.71 11.00 -24.65
N ASP A 170 -9.23 10.91 -23.42
CA ASP A 170 -7.95 11.45 -22.99
C ASP A 170 -6.96 10.28 -22.82
N MET A 171 -5.90 10.28 -23.63
CA MET A 171 -4.78 9.36 -23.50
C MET A 171 -3.73 9.97 -22.58
N ASN A 172 -3.48 9.32 -21.44
CA ASN A 172 -2.37 9.63 -20.54
C ASN A 172 -1.26 8.61 -20.74
N ALA A 173 -0.12 9.04 -21.28
CA ALA A 173 1.05 8.21 -21.51
C ALA A 173 2.22 8.65 -20.63
N TYR A 174 2.84 7.72 -19.92
CA TYR A 174 3.98 7.99 -19.03
C TYR A 174 4.90 6.76 -18.93
N GLY A 175 6.04 6.90 -18.28
CA GLY A 175 6.99 5.80 -18.12
C GLY A 175 8.12 6.13 -17.15
N ALA A 176 9.02 5.16 -16.98
CA ALA A 176 10.24 5.37 -16.22
C ALA A 176 11.11 6.43 -16.93
N ASP A 177 11.75 7.31 -16.15
CA ASP A 177 12.69 8.34 -16.61
C ASP A 177 12.10 9.43 -17.53
N VAL A 178 10.79 9.45 -17.74
CA VAL A 178 10.11 10.42 -18.61
C VAL A 178 8.91 11.08 -17.93
N LYS A 179 8.55 12.28 -18.38
CA LYS A 179 7.36 13.00 -17.97
C LYS A 179 6.14 12.46 -18.71
N GLY A 180 5.02 12.34 -17.99
CA GLY A 180 3.75 11.97 -18.59
C GLY A 180 3.19 13.07 -19.50
N ILE A 181 2.46 12.68 -20.53
CA ILE A 181 1.72 13.57 -21.42
C ILE A 181 0.25 13.18 -21.48
N HIS A 182 -0.59 14.16 -21.83
CA HIS A 182 -1.98 13.93 -22.19
C HIS A 182 -2.21 14.26 -23.68
N LYS A 183 -2.99 13.44 -24.36
CA LYS A 183 -3.42 13.65 -25.75
C LYS A 183 -4.89 13.31 -25.90
N THR A 184 -5.68 14.24 -26.43
CA THR A 184 -7.09 13.96 -26.79
C THR A 184 -7.12 13.08 -28.04
N LEU A 185 -7.96 12.04 -28.01
CA LEU A 185 -8.20 11.13 -29.13
C LEU A 185 -9.69 11.13 -29.47
N THR A 186 -10.00 11.32 -30.75
CA THR A 186 -11.34 11.16 -31.31
C THR A 186 -11.33 9.90 -32.17
N LEU A 187 -12.07 8.86 -31.76
CA LEU A 187 -12.13 7.58 -32.46
C LEU A 187 -13.43 7.47 -33.25
N ARG A 188 -13.33 7.03 -34.50
CA ARG A 188 -14.45 6.92 -35.45
C ARG A 188 -14.52 5.51 -36.01
N ALA A 189 -15.73 4.97 -36.17
CA ALA A 189 -15.92 3.59 -36.64
C ALA A 189 -15.39 3.39 -38.08
N GLU A 190 -15.34 4.45 -38.87
CA GLU A 190 -14.86 4.49 -40.24
C GLU A 190 -13.32 4.40 -40.33
N GLU A 191 -12.63 4.64 -39.22
CA GLU A 191 -11.18 4.57 -39.07
C GLU A 191 -10.83 3.43 -38.10
N PRO A 192 -10.91 2.16 -38.55
CA PRO A 192 -10.78 1.00 -37.66
C PRO A 192 -9.36 0.80 -37.10
N ASP A 193 -8.39 1.57 -37.58
CA ASP A 193 -6.98 1.49 -37.21
C ASP A 193 -6.38 2.89 -37.08
N LEU A 194 -6.03 3.26 -35.85
CA LEU A 194 -5.34 4.51 -35.53
C LEU A 194 -3.92 4.21 -35.04
N ASP A 195 -2.96 4.38 -35.93
CA ASP A 195 -1.53 4.34 -35.62
C ASP A 195 -1.06 5.72 -35.13
N LEU A 196 -0.64 5.80 -33.87
CA LEU A 196 -0.08 7.02 -33.27
C LEU A 196 1.42 7.18 -33.55
N GLY A 197 2.05 6.22 -34.23
CA GLY A 197 3.47 6.19 -34.52
C GLY A 197 4.31 6.16 -33.25
N THR A 198 5.43 6.89 -33.26
CA THR A 198 6.23 7.12 -32.06
C THR A 198 5.76 8.39 -31.34
N VAL A 199 5.32 8.23 -30.10
CA VAL A 199 4.95 9.31 -29.20
C VAL A 199 6.16 9.64 -28.32
N ASP A 200 6.69 10.84 -28.50
CA ASP A 200 7.83 11.37 -27.74
C ASP A 200 7.41 11.79 -26.33
N LEU A 201 8.08 11.24 -25.31
CA LEU A 201 7.92 11.57 -23.90
C LEU A 201 9.18 12.31 -23.43
N PRO A 202 9.07 13.56 -22.96
CA PRO A 202 10.24 14.32 -22.49
C PRO A 202 10.92 13.65 -21.30
N ALA A 203 12.24 13.65 -21.24
CA ALA A 203 12.96 13.10 -20.09
C ALA A 203 12.69 13.88 -18.79
N THR A 204 12.73 13.19 -17.64
CA THR A 204 12.78 13.87 -16.34
C THR A 204 14.15 14.50 -16.11
N PHE A 205 14.20 15.47 -15.19
CA PHE A 205 15.46 16.10 -14.82
C PHE A 205 16.48 15.08 -14.32
N LEU A 206 16.06 14.18 -13.42
CA LEU A 206 16.93 13.12 -12.89
C LEU A 206 17.44 12.18 -13.99
N ALA A 207 16.60 11.82 -14.96
CA ALA A 207 17.01 10.98 -16.08
C ALA A 207 18.14 11.61 -16.91
N LEU A 208 18.05 12.92 -17.19
CA LEU A 208 19.07 13.67 -17.92
C LEU A 208 20.41 13.80 -17.16
N HIS A 209 20.39 13.60 -15.84
CA HIS A 209 21.54 13.71 -14.95
C HIS A 209 22.08 12.35 -14.48
N LYS A 210 21.52 11.22 -14.91
CA LYS A 210 22.09 9.90 -14.60
C LYS A 210 23.56 9.82 -15.07
N GLY A 211 24.43 9.36 -14.19
CA GLY A 211 25.88 9.30 -14.38
C GLY A 211 26.60 10.66 -14.32
N LYS A 212 25.89 11.74 -13.95
CA LYS A 212 26.44 13.09 -13.79
C LYS A 212 26.28 13.56 -12.35
N GLU A 213 27.07 14.55 -11.96
CA GLU A 213 26.85 15.27 -10.72
C GLU A 213 25.54 16.07 -10.82
N LEU A 214 24.81 16.14 -9.71
CA LEU A 214 23.63 16.98 -9.62
C LEU A 214 24.02 18.44 -9.34
N PRO A 215 23.21 19.42 -9.77
CA PRO A 215 23.38 20.79 -9.33
C PRO A 215 23.37 20.90 -7.80
N PRO A 216 24.06 21.88 -7.21
CA PRO A 216 24.02 22.09 -5.76
C PRO A 216 22.57 22.30 -5.29
N TRP A 217 22.22 21.69 -4.17
CA TRP A 217 20.95 21.95 -3.49
C TRP A 217 20.98 23.30 -2.77
N SER A 218 19.80 23.81 -2.44
CA SER A 218 19.62 25.06 -1.69
C SER A 218 18.86 24.75 -0.40
N VAL A 219 19.52 24.88 0.74
CA VAL A 219 18.93 24.57 2.06
C VAL A 219 18.94 25.80 2.97
N VAL A 220 17.90 25.95 3.80
CA VAL A 220 17.84 27.03 4.80
C VAL A 220 18.47 26.64 6.13
N ASP A 221 18.49 25.36 6.46
CA ASP A 221 19.09 24.84 7.67
C ASP A 221 19.45 23.34 7.52
N ALA A 222 20.33 22.85 8.38
CA ALA A 222 20.75 21.44 8.43
C ALA A 222 20.96 20.97 9.88
N ARG A 223 20.54 19.73 10.17
CA ARG A 223 20.75 19.07 11.46
C ARG A 223 21.63 17.83 11.25
N GLY A 224 22.59 17.63 12.16
CA GLY A 224 23.57 16.54 12.07
C GLY A 224 24.79 16.87 11.18
N VAL A 225 24.72 17.94 10.38
CA VAL A 225 25.80 18.42 9.50
C VAL A 225 25.78 19.95 9.40
N LYS A 226 26.81 20.54 8.78
CA LYS A 226 26.86 21.98 8.47
C LYS A 226 25.81 22.37 7.43
N LYS A 227 25.32 23.62 7.48
CA LYS A 227 24.34 24.15 6.52
C LYS A 227 24.83 24.15 5.07
N GLU A 228 26.13 24.39 4.86
CA GLU A 228 26.76 24.40 3.54
C GLU A 228 27.18 23.00 3.06
N VAL A 229 26.60 21.94 3.63
CA VAL A 229 26.90 20.57 3.19
C VAL A 229 26.54 20.41 1.72
N THR A 230 27.31 19.62 1.01
CA THR A 230 27.14 19.31 -0.42
C THR A 230 27.37 17.83 -0.67
N LEU A 231 27.01 17.33 -1.85
CA LEU A 231 27.36 15.97 -2.27
C LEU A 231 28.88 15.71 -2.29
N ALA A 232 29.70 16.76 -2.44
CA ALA A 232 31.15 16.65 -2.42
C ALA A 232 31.69 16.24 -1.04
N ASP A 233 31.00 16.59 0.05
CA ASP A 233 31.40 16.21 1.41
C ASP A 233 31.26 14.68 1.66
N TYR A 234 30.59 13.95 0.76
CA TYR A 234 30.35 12.51 0.88
C TYR A 234 31.09 11.65 -0.17
N ARG A 235 32.10 12.21 -0.86
CA ARG A 235 32.92 11.41 -1.81
C ARG A 235 33.51 10.17 -1.11
N GLY A 236 33.48 9.04 -1.81
CA GLY A 236 33.87 7.73 -1.27
C GLY A 236 32.73 6.96 -0.60
N LYS A 237 31.55 7.58 -0.41
CA LYS A 237 30.35 6.93 0.15
C LYS A 237 29.22 6.84 -0.86
N TRP A 238 28.42 5.79 -0.75
CA TRP A 238 27.08 5.80 -1.33
C TRP A 238 26.19 6.77 -0.55
N VAL A 239 25.42 7.62 -1.23
CA VAL A 239 24.50 8.55 -0.55
C VAL A 239 23.08 8.30 -1.02
N LEU A 240 22.21 7.94 -0.09
CA LEU A 240 20.78 7.85 -0.33
C LEU A 240 20.14 9.17 0.11
N VAL A 241 19.60 9.93 -0.84
CA VAL A 241 18.87 11.17 -0.53
C VAL A 241 17.38 10.86 -0.57
N ASP A 242 16.72 11.02 0.57
CA ASP A 242 15.29 10.76 0.75
C ASP A 242 14.52 12.08 0.81
N PHE A 243 13.79 12.40 -0.25
CA PHE A 243 12.92 13.57 -0.28
C PHE A 243 11.60 13.24 0.42
N TRP A 244 11.26 14.03 1.44
CA TRP A 244 10.12 13.78 2.32
C TRP A 244 9.43 15.07 2.77
N GLY A 245 8.25 14.93 3.37
CA GLY A 245 7.58 16.01 4.09
C GLY A 245 6.81 15.45 5.28
N HIS A 246 6.71 16.21 6.37
CA HIS A 246 6.05 15.77 7.61
C HIS A 246 4.58 15.35 7.43
N TRP A 247 3.91 15.89 6.41
CA TRP A 247 2.51 15.63 6.05
C TRP A 247 2.33 14.38 5.18
N CYS A 248 3.43 13.80 4.66
CA CYS A 248 3.41 12.64 3.79
C CYS A 248 3.46 11.34 4.60
N GLY A 249 2.29 10.68 4.75
CA GLY A 249 2.17 9.41 5.49
C GLY A 249 3.14 8.30 5.05
N PRO A 250 3.27 7.99 3.74
CA PRO A 250 4.26 7.01 3.27
C PRO A 250 5.71 7.41 3.59
N CYS A 251 6.03 8.71 3.54
CA CYS A 251 7.38 9.19 3.81
C CYS A 251 7.79 8.95 5.26
N VAL A 252 6.94 9.34 6.22
CA VAL A 252 7.29 9.18 7.64
C VAL A 252 7.38 7.72 8.06
N ARG A 253 6.64 6.81 7.39
CA ARG A 253 6.83 5.35 7.54
C ARG A 253 8.17 4.89 6.97
N GLN A 254 8.51 5.33 5.75
CA GLN A 254 9.80 5.00 5.13
C GLN A 254 10.98 5.51 5.97
N LEU A 255 10.88 6.69 6.58
CA LEU A 255 11.89 7.19 7.51
C LEU A 255 12.06 6.27 8.72
N GLY A 256 10.97 5.72 9.28
CA GLY A 256 11.05 4.70 10.34
C GLY A 256 11.82 3.45 9.90
N GLU A 257 11.60 2.99 8.65
CA GLU A 257 12.39 1.91 8.06
C GLU A 257 13.86 2.29 7.85
N LEU A 258 14.13 3.54 7.46
CA LEU A 258 15.49 4.06 7.30
C LEU A 258 16.22 4.21 8.63
N ILE A 259 15.54 4.52 9.74
CA ILE A 259 16.15 4.48 11.09
C ILE A 259 16.68 3.07 11.35
N ASN A 260 15.84 2.06 11.14
CA ASN A 260 16.26 0.66 11.30
C ASN A 260 17.40 0.31 10.35
N PHE A 261 17.30 0.67 9.06
CA PHE A 261 18.38 0.46 8.10
C PHE A 261 19.71 1.10 8.56
N TYR A 262 19.64 2.29 9.17
CA TYR A 262 20.78 3.03 9.67
C TYR A 262 21.46 2.28 10.83
N ASP A 263 20.70 1.81 11.81
CA ASP A 263 21.20 1.00 12.92
C ASP A 263 21.77 -0.34 12.40
N ASP A 264 21.10 -0.88 11.40
CA ASP A 264 21.37 -2.20 10.84
C ASP A 264 22.73 -2.33 10.17
N HIS A 265 23.15 -1.23 9.54
CA HIS A 265 24.42 -1.10 8.83
C HIS A 265 25.41 -0.20 9.58
N ALA A 266 25.33 -0.15 10.91
CA ALA A 266 26.27 0.63 11.73
C ALA A 266 27.75 0.27 11.45
N ALA A 267 28.04 -0.99 11.10
CA ALA A 267 29.37 -1.46 10.73
C ALA A 267 29.86 -0.95 9.36
N ASP A 268 28.97 -0.44 8.51
CA ASP A 268 29.25 0.09 7.16
C ASP A 268 29.11 1.64 7.12
N ARG A 269 29.12 2.33 8.28
CA ARG A 269 28.97 3.80 8.41
C ARG A 269 29.98 4.61 7.59
N ASP A 270 31.14 4.03 7.31
CA ASP A 270 32.20 4.61 6.48
C ASP A 270 31.91 4.49 4.98
N LYS A 271 30.97 3.61 4.56
CA LYS A 271 30.64 3.31 3.16
C LYS A 271 29.39 4.01 2.64
N PHE A 272 28.52 4.51 3.54
CA PHE A 272 27.30 5.20 3.12
C PHE A 272 26.86 6.33 4.05
N GLU A 273 25.97 7.17 3.54
CA GLU A 273 25.16 8.11 4.32
C GLU A 273 23.71 8.13 3.81
N ILE A 274 22.77 8.45 4.70
CA ILE A 274 21.38 8.78 4.34
C ILE A 274 21.19 10.29 4.57
N LEU A 275 20.59 11.01 3.63
CA LEU A 275 20.23 12.42 3.78
C LEU A 275 18.71 12.56 3.70
N ALA A 276 18.07 12.91 4.81
CA ALA A 276 16.64 13.19 4.82
C ALA A 276 16.39 14.64 4.41
N PHE A 277 15.89 14.82 3.19
CA PHE A 277 15.69 16.12 2.57
C PHE A 277 14.21 16.54 2.71
N HIS A 278 13.92 17.36 3.72
CA HIS A 278 12.58 17.85 3.99
C HIS A 278 12.18 18.91 2.96
N ASP A 279 10.93 18.89 2.54
CA ASP A 279 10.40 19.70 1.45
C ASP A 279 10.34 21.24 1.62
N GLY A 280 10.83 21.76 2.75
CA GLY A 280 10.78 23.18 3.06
C GLY A 280 9.39 23.69 3.48
N SER A 281 8.41 22.84 3.76
CA SER A 281 7.09 23.25 4.27
C SER A 281 7.09 23.70 5.74
N VAL A 282 8.26 23.82 6.34
CA VAL A 282 8.50 24.21 7.74
C VAL A 282 9.55 25.32 7.77
N LYS A 283 9.40 26.27 8.69
CA LYS A 283 10.32 27.42 8.78
C LYS A 283 11.68 27.06 9.38
N ASP A 284 11.69 26.10 10.30
CA ASP A 284 12.83 25.68 11.09
C ASP A 284 12.61 24.27 11.66
N PHE A 285 13.63 23.77 12.32
CA PHE A 285 13.62 22.48 12.97
C PHE A 285 12.65 22.36 14.16
N ALA A 286 12.34 23.47 14.85
CA ALA A 286 11.39 23.43 15.96
C ALA A 286 9.97 23.18 15.47
N GLU A 287 9.59 23.81 14.35
CA GLU A 287 8.32 23.54 13.68
C GLU A 287 8.26 22.10 13.12
N MET A 288 9.36 21.61 12.53
CA MET A 288 9.46 20.22 12.08
C MET A 288 9.26 19.21 13.23
N ASP A 289 9.95 19.41 14.35
CA ASP A 289 9.84 18.52 15.52
C ASP A 289 8.42 18.52 16.08
N ALA A 290 7.79 19.70 16.22
CA ALA A 290 6.40 19.81 16.67
C ALA A 290 5.41 19.07 15.74
N LYS A 291 5.60 19.17 14.43
CA LYS A 291 4.75 18.50 13.43
C LYS A 291 5.00 17.00 13.32
N THR A 292 6.14 16.50 13.83
CA THR A 292 6.51 15.09 13.79
C THR A 292 6.44 14.42 15.15
N GLU A 293 6.00 15.11 16.22
CA GLU A 293 5.97 14.56 17.57
C GLU A 293 5.14 13.26 17.67
N GLN A 294 3.93 13.27 17.10
CA GLN A 294 3.07 12.09 17.09
C GLN A 294 3.70 10.95 16.27
N THR A 295 4.24 11.28 15.10
CA THR A 295 4.97 10.33 14.24
C THR A 295 6.14 9.70 14.98
N LYS A 296 6.90 10.50 15.74
CA LYS A 296 8.01 10.01 16.54
C LYS A 296 7.53 9.01 17.58
N LYS A 297 6.45 9.32 18.31
CA LYS A 297 5.86 8.45 19.33
C LYS A 297 5.29 7.15 18.74
N SER A 298 4.63 7.22 17.58
CA SER A 298 3.97 6.06 16.97
C SER A 298 4.87 5.28 16.02
N LEU A 299 5.32 5.90 14.92
CA LEU A 299 6.00 5.24 13.81
C LEU A 299 7.51 5.11 13.99
N TRP A 300 8.15 5.96 14.80
CA TRP A 300 9.59 5.90 15.06
C TRP A 300 9.93 5.31 16.42
N HIS A 301 8.93 4.91 17.21
CA HIS A 301 9.06 4.32 18.55
C HIS A 301 9.87 5.19 19.52
N GLY A 302 9.62 6.50 19.50
CA GLY A 302 10.32 7.48 20.33
C GLY A 302 11.73 7.85 19.86
N ARG A 303 12.21 7.28 18.75
CA ARG A 303 13.56 7.56 18.23
C ARG A 303 13.60 8.80 17.35
N ASP A 304 14.70 9.54 17.45
CA ASP A 304 15.05 10.60 16.51
C ASP A 304 15.59 10.02 15.20
N LEU A 305 15.59 10.83 14.14
CA LEU A 305 16.26 10.48 12.88
C LEU A 305 17.79 10.51 13.11
N PRO A 306 18.50 9.38 12.96
CA PRO A 306 19.93 9.28 13.30
C PRO A 306 20.86 9.80 12.18
N PHE A 307 20.29 10.17 11.04
CA PHE A 307 21.00 10.67 9.86
C PHE A 307 20.79 12.18 9.65
N PRO A 308 21.67 12.84 8.88
CA PRO A 308 21.53 14.25 8.56
C PRO A 308 20.16 14.61 7.95
N ILE A 309 19.62 15.75 8.39
CA ILE A 309 18.36 16.31 7.88
C ILE A 309 18.65 17.66 7.24
N LEU A 310 18.10 17.89 6.04
CA LEU A 310 18.24 19.13 5.28
C LEU A 310 16.86 19.74 5.08
N LEU A 311 16.68 21.02 5.42
CA LEU A 311 15.45 21.76 5.15
C LEU A 311 15.59 22.52 3.82
N ASP A 312 14.81 22.16 2.81
CA ASP A 312 14.85 22.84 1.50
C ASP A 312 14.52 24.32 1.65
N ALA A 313 15.16 25.15 0.83
CA ALA A 313 14.88 26.58 0.83
C ALA A 313 13.47 26.85 0.28
N PRO A 314 12.67 27.71 0.94
CA PRO A 314 11.29 27.95 0.55
C PRO A 314 11.22 28.59 -0.84
N LYS A 315 10.35 28.04 -1.68
CA LYS A 315 9.94 28.61 -2.96
C LYS A 315 8.46 28.21 -3.16
N ASP A 316 7.65 29.08 -3.74
CA ASP A 316 6.20 28.81 -3.89
C ASP A 316 5.96 28.08 -5.22
N PRO A 317 5.33 26.89 -5.26
CA PRO A 317 4.68 26.15 -4.16
C PRO A 317 5.52 25.03 -3.52
N GLN A 318 6.76 24.83 -3.95
CA GLN A 318 7.66 23.75 -3.49
C GLN A 318 9.06 24.29 -3.19
N GLY A 319 9.81 23.63 -2.30
CA GLY A 319 11.20 23.95 -2.04
C GLY A 319 12.08 24.06 -3.29
N ALA A 320 13.10 24.91 -3.22
CA ALA A 320 13.94 25.29 -4.35
C ALA A 320 14.66 24.09 -4.98
N THR A 321 15.16 23.16 -4.16
CA THR A 321 15.86 21.95 -4.62
C THR A 321 14.88 20.95 -5.22
N ILE A 322 13.74 20.73 -4.57
CA ILE A 322 12.67 19.87 -5.09
C ILE A 322 12.24 20.28 -6.48
N GLU A 323 12.01 21.58 -6.68
CA GLU A 323 11.64 22.10 -7.99
C GLU A 323 12.78 21.94 -9.00
N ALA A 324 14.02 22.29 -8.60
CA ALA A 324 15.20 22.21 -9.47
C ALA A 324 15.47 20.76 -9.92
N TYR A 325 15.30 19.79 -9.02
CA TYR A 325 15.50 18.36 -9.32
C TYR A 325 14.27 17.73 -9.98
N GLY A 326 13.16 18.47 -10.08
CA GLY A 326 11.92 18.01 -10.68
C GLY A 326 11.24 16.89 -9.90
N ILE A 327 11.37 16.89 -8.57
CA ILE A 327 10.69 15.95 -7.68
C ILE A 327 9.19 16.32 -7.66
N ARG A 328 8.31 15.35 -7.98
CA ARG A 328 6.86 15.59 -8.15
C ARG A 328 5.97 14.75 -7.24
N SER A 329 6.56 13.81 -6.51
CA SER A 329 5.86 12.93 -5.58
C SER A 329 6.74 12.64 -4.38
N PHE A 330 6.10 12.27 -3.27
CA PHE A 330 6.78 11.95 -2.03
C PHE A 330 6.30 10.57 -1.50
N PRO A 331 7.20 9.73 -0.99
CA PRO A 331 8.65 9.93 -0.98
C PRO A 331 9.22 9.81 -2.40
N THR A 332 10.35 10.46 -2.64
CA THR A 332 11.24 10.16 -3.76
C THR A 332 12.63 9.94 -3.20
N THR A 333 13.26 8.82 -3.56
CA THR A 333 14.60 8.51 -3.06
C THR A 333 15.55 8.38 -4.24
N ILE A 334 16.70 9.07 -4.16
CA ILE A 334 17.75 8.98 -5.19
C ILE A 334 19.03 8.43 -4.59
N LEU A 335 19.81 7.72 -5.40
CA LEU A 335 21.11 7.19 -5.00
C LEU A 335 22.23 7.90 -5.75
N ILE A 336 23.23 8.32 -5.00
CA ILE A 336 24.48 8.90 -5.49
C ILE A 336 25.60 7.90 -5.24
N ASP A 337 26.45 7.69 -6.26
CA ASP A 337 27.61 6.81 -6.17
C ASP A 337 28.80 7.46 -5.41
N PRO A 338 29.83 6.69 -5.03
CA PRO A 338 31.01 7.20 -4.33
C PRO A 338 31.77 8.31 -5.09
N GLU A 339 31.65 8.36 -6.41
CA GLU A 339 32.21 9.41 -7.25
C GLU A 339 31.37 10.70 -7.24
N GLY A 340 30.18 10.68 -6.64
CA GLY A 340 29.27 11.82 -6.51
C GLY A 340 28.27 11.98 -7.65
N LYS A 341 28.09 10.94 -8.46
CA LYS A 341 27.20 10.96 -9.62
C LYS A 341 25.86 10.31 -9.29
N LEU A 342 24.80 10.84 -9.90
CA LEU A 342 23.47 10.28 -9.77
C LEU A 342 23.39 8.90 -10.43
N VAL A 343 23.01 7.87 -9.66
CA VAL A 343 22.58 6.58 -10.22
C VAL A 343 21.15 6.69 -10.77
N GLY A 344 20.27 7.35 -10.02
CA GLY A 344 18.87 7.57 -10.38
C GLY A 344 17.95 7.49 -9.16
N GLU A 345 16.65 7.54 -9.44
CA GLU A 345 15.61 7.22 -8.46
C GLU A 345 15.63 5.71 -8.15
N VAL A 346 15.54 5.37 -6.87
CA VAL A 346 15.67 3.99 -6.37
C VAL A 346 14.77 3.75 -5.16
N SER A 347 14.61 2.48 -4.76
CA SER A 347 14.20 2.14 -3.40
C SER A 347 15.42 2.04 -2.46
N PRO A 348 15.24 2.16 -1.14
CA PRO A 348 16.31 1.94 -0.15
C PRO A 348 17.08 0.62 -0.34
N ASP A 349 16.42 -0.45 -0.79
CA ASP A 349 17.04 -1.76 -1.10
C ASP A 349 18.20 -1.66 -2.10
N SER A 350 18.21 -0.62 -2.93
CA SER A 350 19.29 -0.41 -3.90
C SER A 350 20.59 -0.01 -3.22
N LEU A 351 20.52 0.70 -2.09
CA LEU A 351 21.68 0.95 -1.22
C LEU A 351 22.08 -0.32 -0.49
N GLU A 352 21.13 -1.08 0.06
CA GLU A 352 21.40 -2.36 0.76
C GLU A 352 22.26 -3.31 -0.09
N LYS A 353 21.94 -3.43 -1.38
CA LYS A 353 22.68 -4.26 -2.35
C LYS A 353 24.13 -3.80 -2.59
N LYS A 354 24.52 -2.61 -2.13
CA LYS A 354 25.88 -2.07 -2.21
C LYS A 354 26.66 -2.24 -0.91
N LEU A 355 26.01 -2.64 0.17
CA LEU A 355 26.58 -2.81 1.49
C LEU A 355 26.86 -4.28 1.81
N THR A 356 27.49 -4.51 2.97
CA THR A 356 27.76 -5.86 3.44
C THR A 356 26.42 -6.53 3.79
N PRO A 357 26.09 -7.71 3.24
CA PRO A 357 24.84 -8.37 3.57
C PRO A 357 24.75 -8.66 5.07
N ILE A 358 23.65 -8.25 5.69
CA ILE A 358 23.39 -8.54 7.09
C ILE A 358 23.14 -10.05 7.26
N PRO A 359 23.76 -10.73 8.25
CA PRO A 359 23.50 -12.13 8.53
C PRO A 359 22.01 -12.42 8.70
N LEU A 360 21.52 -13.53 8.14
CA LEU A 360 20.09 -13.88 8.17
C LEU A 360 19.54 -13.97 9.60
N ALA A 361 20.31 -14.50 10.55
CA ALA A 361 19.92 -14.55 11.96
C ALA A 361 19.61 -13.15 12.53
N THR A 362 20.43 -12.15 12.20
CA THR A 362 20.20 -10.75 12.58
C THR A 362 18.97 -10.20 11.88
N ARG A 363 18.78 -10.50 10.58
CA ARG A 363 17.59 -10.09 9.82
C ARG A 363 16.30 -10.70 10.38
N ILE A 364 16.31 -11.98 10.78
CA ILE A 364 15.17 -12.65 11.42
C ILE A 364 14.84 -11.98 12.76
N SER A 365 15.86 -11.78 13.60
CA SER A 365 15.66 -11.12 14.90
C SER A 365 15.01 -9.76 14.76
N ARG A 366 15.44 -8.96 13.79
CA ARG A 366 14.90 -7.62 13.51
C ARG A 366 13.53 -7.67 12.86
N ALA A 367 13.30 -8.61 11.95
CA ALA A 367 12.02 -8.76 11.26
C ALA A 367 10.89 -9.00 12.26
N PHE A 368 11.14 -9.72 13.36
CA PHE A 368 10.15 -9.90 14.41
C PHE A 368 9.66 -8.58 15.02
N ASP A 369 10.55 -7.62 15.25
CA ASP A 369 10.20 -6.34 15.87
C ASP A 369 9.89 -5.25 14.84
N ARG A 370 9.81 -5.60 13.55
CA ARG A 370 9.44 -4.68 12.47
C ARG A 370 7.92 -4.44 12.49
N ASP A 371 7.54 -3.18 12.53
CA ASP A 371 6.14 -2.76 12.44
C ASP A 371 5.56 -3.05 11.04
N ILE A 372 4.39 -3.67 11.01
CA ILE A 372 3.65 -4.10 9.82
C ILE A 372 2.26 -3.49 9.88
N ALA A 373 2.04 -2.49 9.04
CA ALA A 373 0.71 -1.92 8.78
C ALA A 373 -0.06 -2.80 7.78
N LEU A 374 -1.05 -3.55 8.26
CA LEU A 374 -1.79 -4.51 7.46
C LEU A 374 -3.28 -4.53 7.86
N GLY A 375 -4.14 -4.52 6.85
CA GLY A 375 -5.55 -4.92 6.99
C GLY A 375 -5.69 -6.40 6.70
N MET A 376 -6.02 -7.19 7.72
CA MET A 376 -6.27 -8.62 7.60
C MET A 376 -7.72 -8.94 7.97
N SER A 377 -8.36 -9.76 7.17
CA SER A 377 -9.63 -10.41 7.48
C SER A 377 -9.42 -11.92 7.60
N ALA A 378 -10.46 -12.60 8.06
CA ALA A 378 -10.41 -14.05 8.26
C ALA A 378 -9.93 -14.76 6.98
N SER A 379 -8.77 -15.39 7.08
CA SER A 379 -8.05 -15.99 5.95
C SER A 379 -7.35 -17.28 6.39
N PRO A 380 -7.04 -18.20 5.44
CA PRO A 380 -6.29 -19.41 5.74
C PRO A 380 -4.91 -19.08 6.32
N LEU A 381 -4.51 -19.81 7.37
CA LEU A 381 -3.23 -19.59 8.06
C LEU A 381 -2.04 -19.52 7.09
N ALA A 382 -1.94 -20.46 6.14
CA ALA A 382 -0.84 -20.49 5.19
C ALA A 382 -0.75 -19.21 4.33
N SER A 383 -1.89 -18.66 3.90
CA SER A 383 -1.94 -17.41 3.13
C SER A 383 -1.54 -16.21 3.99
N SER A 384 -1.98 -16.16 5.25
CA SER A 384 -1.59 -15.09 6.18
C SER A 384 -0.08 -15.10 6.44
N LEU A 385 0.51 -16.29 6.66
CA LEU A 385 1.96 -16.45 6.86
C LEU A 385 2.76 -16.08 5.62
N GLU A 386 2.28 -16.44 4.42
CA GLU A 386 2.92 -16.05 3.16
C GLU A 386 2.95 -14.52 2.99
N ILE A 387 1.82 -13.84 3.23
CA ILE A 387 1.72 -12.38 3.17
C ILE A 387 2.69 -11.74 4.17
N LEU A 388 2.69 -12.20 5.42
CA LEU A 388 3.57 -11.69 6.46
C LEU A 388 5.05 -11.91 6.10
N GLY A 389 5.41 -13.08 5.56
CA GLY A 389 6.77 -13.38 5.12
C GLY A 389 7.23 -12.51 3.95
N GLN A 390 6.34 -12.21 3.01
CA GLN A 390 6.62 -11.29 1.90
C GLN A 390 6.86 -9.86 2.39
N ILE A 391 6.02 -9.36 3.31
CA ILE A 391 6.16 -8.01 3.89
C ILE A 391 7.44 -7.92 4.73
N ALA A 392 7.67 -8.92 5.59
CA ALA A 392 8.85 -9.01 6.46
C ALA A 392 10.14 -9.27 5.67
N ARG A 393 10.04 -9.74 4.42
CA ARG A 393 11.16 -10.20 3.57
C ARG A 393 11.98 -11.31 4.21
N ILE A 394 11.29 -12.17 4.96
CA ILE A 394 11.83 -13.36 5.62
C ILE A 394 10.89 -14.51 5.31
N PRO A 395 11.37 -15.63 4.75
CA PRO A 395 10.55 -16.82 4.56
C PRO A 395 9.94 -17.26 5.90
N ILE A 396 8.64 -17.52 5.91
CA ILE A 396 7.95 -18.10 7.06
C ILE A 396 7.47 -19.48 6.66
N THR A 397 8.06 -20.51 7.25
CA THR A 397 7.79 -21.91 6.92
C THR A 397 6.98 -22.56 8.02
N LEU A 398 5.95 -23.30 7.64
CA LEU A 398 5.08 -24.02 8.55
C LEU A 398 5.55 -25.47 8.67
N ASP A 399 5.81 -25.93 9.89
CA ASP A 399 6.14 -27.33 10.16
C ASP A 399 4.87 -28.19 10.03
N GLU A 400 4.83 -29.04 9.00
CA GLU A 400 3.71 -29.93 8.73
C GLU A 400 3.47 -30.95 9.85
N GLU A 401 4.52 -31.38 10.55
CA GLU A 401 4.38 -32.31 11.67
C GLU A 401 3.74 -31.62 12.87
N ALA A 402 4.10 -30.35 13.13
CA ALA A 402 3.48 -29.54 14.17
C ALA A 402 1.99 -29.29 13.91
N LEU A 403 1.59 -29.00 12.66
CA LEU A 403 0.19 -28.88 12.27
C LEU A 403 -0.58 -30.18 12.51
N LYS A 404 0.00 -31.30 12.11
CA LYS A 404 -0.61 -32.62 12.29
C LYS A 404 -0.76 -32.96 13.78
N ALA A 405 0.24 -32.65 14.59
CA ALA A 405 0.20 -32.84 16.04
C ALA A 405 -0.84 -31.95 16.73
N ALA A 406 -1.05 -30.73 16.23
CA ALA A 406 -2.07 -29.80 16.72
C ALA A 406 -3.48 -30.08 16.17
N GLY A 407 -3.62 -31.01 15.22
CA GLY A 407 -4.90 -31.34 14.58
C GLY A 407 -5.44 -30.21 13.69
N ILE A 408 -4.56 -29.36 13.16
CA ILE A 408 -4.93 -28.18 12.36
C ILE A 408 -4.62 -28.45 10.89
N LYS A 409 -5.58 -28.14 10.02
CA LYS A 409 -5.34 -28.14 8.58
C LYS A 409 -4.77 -26.79 8.15
N ALA A 410 -3.85 -26.78 7.19
CA ALA A 410 -3.23 -25.55 6.69
C ALA A 410 -4.24 -24.55 6.05
N ASP A 411 -5.40 -25.05 5.60
CA ASP A 411 -6.51 -24.27 5.05
C ASP A 411 -7.49 -23.75 6.12
N ALA A 412 -7.23 -24.01 7.41
CA ALA A 412 -8.05 -23.50 8.48
C ALA A 412 -8.06 -21.96 8.47
N SER A 413 -9.25 -21.39 8.33
CA SER A 413 -9.47 -19.95 8.39
C SER A 413 -9.29 -19.46 9.82
N MET A 414 -8.44 -18.44 10.00
CA MET A 414 -8.22 -17.81 11.30
C MET A 414 -9.19 -16.65 11.49
N PRO A 415 -9.97 -16.59 12.59
CA PRO A 415 -10.92 -15.52 12.83
C PRO A 415 -10.24 -14.25 13.37
N LEU A 416 -9.14 -13.83 12.73
CA LEU A 416 -8.47 -12.56 13.01
C LEU A 416 -8.96 -11.53 11.99
N THR A 417 -9.63 -10.51 12.50
CA THR A 417 -9.95 -9.29 11.75
C THR A 417 -9.25 -8.16 12.45
N LEU A 418 -8.29 -7.50 11.78
CA LEU A 418 -7.58 -6.36 12.32
C LEU A 418 -7.04 -5.51 11.17
N SER A 419 -7.18 -4.20 11.28
CA SER A 419 -6.52 -3.24 10.41
C SER A 419 -5.68 -2.29 11.25
N GLY A 420 -4.41 -2.62 11.41
CA GLY A 420 -3.55 -1.96 12.37
C GLY A 420 -2.07 -2.01 12.00
N SER A 421 -1.27 -1.33 12.81
CA SER A 421 0.20 -1.43 12.80
C SER A 421 0.61 -2.22 14.03
N LEU A 422 1.22 -3.39 13.82
CA LEU A 422 1.79 -4.25 14.86
C LEU A 422 3.15 -4.75 14.40
N SER A 423 4.03 -5.08 15.34
CA SER A 423 5.23 -5.85 15.01
C SER A 423 4.85 -7.19 14.37
N LEU A 424 5.70 -7.71 13.48
CA LEU A 424 5.55 -9.05 12.92
C LEU A 424 5.35 -10.10 14.02
N ARG A 425 6.05 -9.94 15.14
CA ARG A 425 5.93 -10.77 16.33
C ARG A 425 4.49 -10.80 16.85
N SER A 426 3.88 -9.64 17.11
CA SER A 426 2.50 -9.58 17.60
C SER A 426 1.49 -10.10 16.56
N TRP A 427 1.71 -9.85 15.26
CA TRP A 427 0.90 -10.47 14.20
C TRP A 427 0.95 -11.99 14.24
N LEU A 428 2.15 -12.57 14.35
CA LEU A 428 2.34 -14.01 14.44
C LEU A 428 1.74 -14.56 15.73
N GLU A 429 1.91 -13.89 16.87
CA GLU A 429 1.35 -14.34 18.16
C GLU A 429 -0.18 -14.36 18.14
N LEU A 430 -0.84 -13.32 17.61
CA LEU A 430 -2.30 -13.28 17.47
C LEU A 430 -2.84 -14.40 16.55
N LEU A 431 -2.08 -14.79 15.53
CA LEU A 431 -2.44 -15.86 14.60
C LEU A 431 -2.17 -17.26 15.18
N LEU A 432 -1.09 -17.43 15.93
CA LEU A 432 -0.54 -18.74 16.28
C LEU A 432 -0.93 -19.21 17.69
N ASP A 433 -1.10 -18.30 18.64
CA ASP A 433 -1.49 -18.65 20.01
C ASP A 433 -2.81 -19.43 20.09
N PRO A 434 -3.89 -19.07 19.35
CA PRO A 434 -5.14 -19.83 19.34
C PRO A 434 -5.00 -21.28 18.86
N LEU A 435 -3.87 -21.58 18.23
CA LEU A 435 -3.53 -22.85 17.61
C LEU A 435 -2.50 -23.64 18.44
N GLY A 436 -1.95 -23.05 19.51
CA GLY A 436 -0.85 -23.64 20.27
C GLY A 436 0.43 -23.77 19.43
N LEU A 437 0.62 -22.87 18.46
CA LEU A 437 1.80 -22.78 17.62
C LEU A 437 2.65 -21.59 18.05
N GLU A 438 3.94 -21.61 17.70
CA GLU A 438 4.87 -20.52 17.97
C GLU A 438 5.79 -20.26 16.77
N ALA A 439 6.22 -19.01 16.62
CA ALA A 439 7.20 -18.59 15.63
C ALA A 439 8.61 -18.52 16.23
N THR A 440 9.56 -19.24 15.62
CA THR A 440 10.96 -19.31 16.09
C THR A 440 11.94 -19.01 14.95
N PRO A 441 13.13 -18.44 15.24
CA PRO A 441 14.19 -18.32 14.24
C PRO A 441 14.69 -19.70 13.78
N GLY A 442 14.84 -19.88 12.47
CA GLY A 442 15.45 -21.04 11.83
C GLY A 442 16.63 -20.64 10.93
N GLU A 443 17.25 -21.64 10.28
CA GLU A 443 18.42 -21.43 9.41
C GLU A 443 18.08 -20.73 8.09
N GLU A 444 16.88 -20.97 7.55
CA GLU A 444 16.44 -20.41 6.25
C GLU A 444 15.34 -19.35 6.39
N GLY A 445 14.88 -19.06 7.61
CA GLY A 445 13.76 -18.15 7.85
C GLY A 445 13.14 -18.33 9.24
N ILE A 446 11.90 -17.91 9.38
CA ILE A 446 11.10 -18.15 10.59
C ILE A 446 10.37 -19.48 10.44
N ILE A 447 10.47 -20.35 11.45
CA ILE A 447 9.80 -21.64 11.50
C ILE A 447 8.62 -21.56 12.45
N ILE A 448 7.44 -21.96 11.98
CA ILE A 448 6.23 -22.11 12.78
C ILE A 448 6.12 -23.55 13.24
N GLY A 449 6.17 -23.79 14.55
CA GLY A 449 6.12 -25.13 15.16
C GLY A 449 5.18 -25.20 16.35
N SER A 450 5.09 -26.36 17.00
CA SER A 450 4.29 -26.51 18.22
C SER A 450 4.92 -25.76 19.38
N ALA A 451 4.13 -24.98 20.12
CA ALA A 451 4.59 -24.32 21.33
C ALA A 451 5.06 -25.35 22.36
N LYS A 452 6.20 -25.09 23.02
CA LYS A 452 6.71 -25.98 24.08
C LYS A 452 5.71 -26.03 25.25
N ARG A 453 5.07 -27.18 25.47
CA ARG A 453 4.18 -27.42 26.62
C ARG A 453 4.90 -27.11 27.94
N GLY A 454 4.38 -26.17 28.72
CA GLY A 454 4.91 -25.80 30.03
C GLY A 454 6.04 -24.77 30.03
N GLY A 455 6.34 -24.12 28.89
CA GLY A 455 7.24 -22.97 28.87
C GLY A 455 6.64 -21.78 29.62
N SER A 456 7.45 -21.02 30.37
CA SER A 456 7.01 -19.74 30.93
C SER A 456 6.50 -18.84 29.80
N ALA A 457 5.51 -17.99 30.09
CA ALA A 457 5.10 -16.93 29.18
C ALA A 457 6.35 -16.24 28.60
N ARG A 458 6.40 -16.15 27.27
CA ARG A 458 7.53 -15.55 26.55
C ARG A 458 7.70 -14.11 27.03
N ALA A 459 8.95 -13.67 27.21
CA ALA A 459 9.22 -12.27 27.54
C ALA A 459 8.92 -11.36 26.32
N PRO A 460 8.14 -10.29 26.48
CA PRO A 460 7.85 -9.34 25.40
C PRO A 460 9.11 -8.59 24.97
N SER A 461 9.18 -8.19 23.70
CA SER A 461 10.27 -7.33 23.21
C SER A 461 10.17 -5.92 23.81
N GLU A 462 11.25 -5.14 23.76
CA GLU A 462 11.20 -3.75 24.24
C GLU A 462 10.16 -2.90 23.48
N SER A 463 9.96 -3.15 22.19
CA SER A 463 8.91 -2.49 21.40
C SER A 463 7.52 -2.83 21.94
N GLN A 464 7.26 -4.12 22.21
CA GLN A 464 5.98 -4.56 22.80
C GLN A 464 5.75 -3.96 24.19
N LYS A 465 6.81 -3.86 25.02
CA LYS A 465 6.71 -3.22 26.34
C LYS A 465 6.38 -1.73 26.25
N LEU A 466 7.02 -1.01 25.33
CA LEU A 466 6.74 0.41 25.09
C LEU A 466 5.31 0.63 24.60
N ALA A 467 4.84 -0.21 23.67
CA ALA A 467 3.47 -0.17 23.20
C ALA A 467 2.47 -0.50 24.31
N ALA A 468 2.72 -1.54 25.12
CA ALA A 468 1.87 -1.88 26.25
C ALA A 468 1.77 -0.72 27.26
N SER A 469 2.89 -0.07 27.57
CA SER A 469 2.91 1.11 28.45
C SER A 469 2.07 2.26 27.88
N ARG A 470 2.20 2.53 26.56
CA ARG A 470 1.40 3.55 25.87
C ARG A 470 -0.09 3.21 25.91
N ILE A 471 -0.44 1.95 25.67
CA ILE A 471 -1.83 1.47 25.73
C ILE A 471 -2.40 1.65 27.14
N GLU A 472 -1.63 1.36 28.19
CA GLU A 472 -2.07 1.58 29.57
C GLU A 472 -2.33 3.07 29.86
N GLU A 473 -1.50 3.97 29.34
CA GLU A 473 -1.74 5.41 29.44
C GLU A 473 -3.05 5.81 28.74
N VAL A 474 -3.31 5.30 27.54
CA VAL A 474 -4.55 5.53 26.79
C VAL A 474 -5.77 4.98 27.52
N LEU A 475 -5.66 3.79 28.11
CA LEU A 475 -6.72 3.17 28.90
C LEU A 475 -7.04 3.96 30.18
N GLY A 476 -6.10 4.77 30.67
CA GLY A 476 -6.32 5.70 31.77
C GLY A 476 -7.01 7.02 31.39
N GLN A 477 -7.13 7.33 30.10
CA GLN A 477 -7.77 8.57 29.64
C GLN A 477 -9.29 8.49 29.74
N ASN A 478 -9.93 9.62 30.12
CA ASN A 478 -11.37 9.69 30.22
C ASN A 478 -12.03 9.70 28.84
N VAL A 479 -13.16 9.00 28.72
CA VAL A 479 -13.97 8.92 27.51
C VAL A 479 -15.44 9.16 27.79
N THR A 480 -16.11 9.69 26.76
CA THR A 480 -17.57 9.77 26.68
C THR A 480 -18.06 9.06 25.43
N PHE A 481 -19.10 8.24 25.57
CA PHE A 481 -19.78 7.55 24.46
C PHE A 481 -21.21 7.15 24.87
N ASP A 482 -22.05 6.88 23.87
CA ASP A 482 -23.40 6.34 24.03
C ASP A 482 -23.66 5.32 22.91
N PHE A 483 -23.53 4.03 23.23
CA PHE A 483 -23.82 2.94 22.29
C PHE A 483 -25.24 2.42 22.48
N LYS A 484 -25.96 2.29 21.37
CA LYS A 484 -27.31 1.71 21.31
C LYS A 484 -27.33 0.58 20.30
N ASP A 485 -27.42 -0.64 20.82
CA ASP A 485 -27.45 -1.88 20.06
C ASP A 485 -26.31 -1.99 19.03
N ALA A 486 -25.12 -1.48 19.40
CA ALA A 486 -23.92 -1.56 18.57
C ALA A 486 -23.35 -2.97 18.65
N THR A 487 -22.85 -3.51 17.54
CA THR A 487 -22.13 -4.79 17.55
C THR A 487 -20.79 -4.64 18.25
N LEU A 488 -20.27 -5.74 18.81
CA LEU A 488 -18.97 -5.76 19.48
C LEU A 488 -17.84 -5.34 18.54
N GLU A 489 -17.92 -5.72 17.25
CA GLU A 489 -16.97 -5.26 16.22
C GLU A 489 -17.04 -3.75 15.97
N GLN A 490 -18.24 -3.15 15.95
CA GLN A 490 -18.41 -1.70 15.85
C GLN A 490 -17.87 -0.96 17.08
N VAL A 491 -18.03 -1.54 18.28
CA VAL A 491 -17.48 -0.98 19.52
C VAL A 491 -15.95 -0.96 19.47
N ALA A 492 -15.32 -2.08 19.08
CA ALA A 492 -13.88 -2.13 18.89
C ALA A 492 -13.40 -1.07 17.88
N GLY A 493 -13.97 -1.05 16.68
CA GLY A 493 -13.60 -0.08 15.65
C GLY A 493 -13.83 1.38 16.03
N HIS A 494 -14.85 1.68 16.85
CA HIS A 494 -15.06 3.02 17.40
C HIS A 494 -13.89 3.47 18.27
N PHE A 495 -13.44 2.61 19.19
CA PHE A 495 -12.34 2.96 20.08
C PHE A 495 -10.99 2.96 19.35
N GLU A 496 -10.76 2.10 18.36
CA GLU A 496 -9.58 2.20 17.50
C GLU A 496 -9.52 3.58 16.81
N ALA A 497 -10.62 4.01 16.21
CA ALA A 497 -10.69 5.30 15.52
C ALA A 497 -10.46 6.49 16.47
N LYS A 498 -10.90 6.36 17.74
CA LYS A 498 -10.82 7.42 18.75
C LYS A 498 -9.47 7.48 19.44
N THR A 499 -8.85 6.34 19.70
CA THR A 499 -7.62 6.22 20.51
C THR A 499 -6.36 6.05 19.68
N HIS A 500 -6.51 5.60 18.43
CA HIS A 500 -5.41 5.16 17.58
C HIS A 500 -4.63 3.94 18.12
N GLU A 501 -5.21 3.19 19.06
CA GLU A 501 -4.71 1.90 19.52
C GLU A 501 -5.47 0.75 18.85
N ASN A 502 -4.83 -0.42 18.75
CA ASN A 502 -5.41 -1.60 18.11
C ASN A 502 -6.32 -2.35 19.09
N PHE A 503 -7.61 -2.53 18.76
CA PHE A 503 -8.57 -3.32 19.54
C PHE A 503 -8.87 -4.63 18.82
N VAL A 504 -8.64 -5.75 19.50
CA VAL A 504 -8.77 -7.08 18.88
C VAL A 504 -9.78 -7.90 19.66
N LEU A 505 -10.79 -8.43 18.97
CA LEU A 505 -11.62 -9.49 19.52
C LEU A 505 -10.81 -10.78 19.59
N ASP A 506 -10.66 -11.37 20.77
CA ASP A 506 -9.73 -12.48 20.99
C ASP A 506 -9.94 -13.63 19.99
N PRO A 507 -8.97 -13.90 19.09
CA PRO A 507 -9.09 -14.93 18.08
C PRO A 507 -9.32 -16.33 18.66
N ALA A 508 -8.79 -16.62 19.87
CA ALA A 508 -9.03 -17.89 20.55
C ALA A 508 -10.49 -18.02 20.98
N GLY A 509 -11.05 -16.96 21.57
CA GLY A 509 -12.46 -16.88 21.94
C GLY A 509 -13.40 -16.94 20.74
N ARG A 510 -13.06 -16.27 19.63
CA ARG A 510 -13.81 -16.34 18.37
C ARG A 510 -13.79 -17.75 17.77
N ARG A 511 -12.62 -18.40 17.74
CA ARG A 511 -12.47 -19.77 17.24
C ARG A 511 -13.27 -20.78 18.08
N ALA A 512 -13.32 -20.59 19.39
CA ALA A 512 -14.12 -21.41 20.29
C ALA A 512 -15.63 -21.09 20.24
N GLY A 513 -16.06 -20.06 19.50
CA GLY A 513 -17.45 -19.63 19.41
C GLY A 513 -17.99 -18.98 20.69
N VAL A 514 -17.10 -18.54 21.59
CA VAL A 514 -17.49 -17.89 22.86
C VAL A 514 -17.44 -16.36 22.79
N ILE A 515 -16.90 -15.81 21.69
CA ILE A 515 -16.93 -14.39 21.36
C ILE A 515 -17.59 -14.26 19.99
N ASP A 516 -18.75 -13.62 19.97
CA ASP A 516 -19.50 -13.30 18.76
C ASP A 516 -19.28 -11.82 18.40
N PRO A 517 -18.68 -11.49 17.24
CA PRO A 517 -18.49 -10.10 16.80
C PRO A 517 -19.82 -9.34 16.63
N GLU A 518 -20.92 -10.05 16.34
CA GLU A 518 -22.24 -9.46 16.14
C GLU A 518 -23.02 -9.31 17.46
N ALA A 519 -22.42 -9.72 18.59
CA ALA A 519 -23.04 -9.53 19.90
C ALA A 519 -23.32 -8.03 20.13
N THR A 520 -24.58 -7.72 20.42
CA THR A 520 -25.02 -6.34 20.64
C THR A 520 -24.66 -5.86 22.03
N VAL A 521 -24.18 -4.64 22.12
CA VAL A 521 -23.80 -3.96 23.34
C VAL A 521 -24.50 -2.60 23.40
N THR A 522 -25.10 -2.33 24.56
CA THR A 522 -25.77 -1.05 24.85
C THR A 522 -25.22 -0.54 26.18
N GLY A 523 -24.74 0.70 26.17
CA GLY A 523 -24.13 1.31 27.34
C GLY A 523 -23.54 2.67 27.02
N SER A 524 -23.43 3.50 28.03
CA SER A 524 -22.87 4.84 27.94
C SER A 524 -21.91 5.10 29.08
N ALA A 525 -20.96 6.00 28.82
CA ALA A 525 -20.07 6.53 29.83
C ALA A 525 -19.88 8.02 29.56
N GLU A 526 -19.67 8.79 30.61
CA GLU A 526 -19.40 10.23 30.53
C GLU A 526 -18.23 10.57 31.44
N ASP A 527 -17.12 11.01 30.83
CA ASP A 527 -15.91 11.43 31.53
C ASP A 527 -15.36 10.38 32.53
N VAL A 528 -15.35 9.11 32.11
CA VAL A 528 -14.83 7.98 32.90
C VAL A 528 -13.59 7.39 32.23
N PRO A 529 -12.56 6.93 32.98
CA PRO A 529 -11.40 6.25 32.39
C PRO A 529 -11.80 5.12 31.46
N LEU A 530 -11.16 5.05 30.29
CA LEU A 530 -11.50 4.12 29.23
C LEU A 530 -11.51 2.65 29.68
N ARG A 531 -10.53 2.21 30.48
CA ARG A 531 -10.49 0.86 31.06
C ARG A 531 -11.78 0.53 31.82
N GLN A 532 -12.17 1.41 32.75
CA GLN A 532 -13.36 1.23 33.57
C GLN A 532 -14.63 1.24 32.71
N ALA A 533 -14.70 2.15 31.73
CA ALA A 533 -15.85 2.24 30.84
C ALA A 533 -16.01 1.00 29.97
N LEU A 534 -14.90 0.45 29.44
CA LEU A 534 -14.88 -0.81 28.69
C LEU A 534 -15.26 -2.00 29.56
N GLU A 535 -14.73 -2.11 30.79
CA GLU A 535 -15.06 -3.19 31.71
C GLU A 535 -16.55 -3.27 32.01
N GLU A 536 -17.20 -2.13 32.31
CA GLU A 536 -18.65 -2.11 32.55
C GLU A 536 -19.47 -2.34 31.26
N LEU A 537 -19.03 -1.82 30.12
CA LEU A 537 -19.68 -2.02 28.82
C LEU A 537 -19.65 -3.50 28.39
N LEU A 538 -18.56 -4.21 28.65
CA LEU A 538 -18.31 -5.58 28.20
C LEU A 538 -18.77 -6.66 29.18
N LYS A 539 -19.04 -6.29 30.44
CA LYS A 539 -19.52 -7.17 31.51
C LYS A 539 -20.74 -8.04 31.15
N PRO A 540 -21.78 -7.54 30.44
CA PRO A 540 -22.91 -8.39 30.04
C PRO A 540 -22.52 -9.55 29.12
N LEU A 541 -21.44 -9.38 28.35
CA LEU A 541 -20.89 -10.42 27.48
C LEU A 541 -19.85 -11.30 28.20
N GLY A 542 -19.54 -11.01 29.47
CA GLY A 542 -18.48 -11.67 30.25
C GLY A 542 -17.08 -11.44 29.68
N LEU A 543 -16.89 -10.31 28.98
CA LEU A 543 -15.61 -9.93 28.37
C LEU A 543 -14.90 -8.86 29.21
N VAL A 544 -13.58 -8.81 29.08
CA VAL A 544 -12.71 -7.83 29.73
C VAL A 544 -11.66 -7.32 28.73
N PRO A 545 -11.26 -6.04 28.82
CA PRO A 545 -10.15 -5.50 28.05
C PRO A 545 -8.81 -5.86 28.71
N VAL A 546 -7.95 -6.59 28.01
CA VAL A 546 -6.60 -6.96 28.47
C VAL A 546 -5.56 -6.38 27.53
N VAL A 547 -4.55 -5.71 28.08
CA VAL A 547 -3.39 -5.30 27.27
C VAL A 547 -2.55 -6.53 27.01
N LYS A 548 -2.44 -6.91 25.73
CA LYS A 548 -1.58 -7.98 25.26
C LYS A 548 -0.62 -7.39 24.24
N ASP A 549 0.61 -7.16 24.68
CA ASP A 549 1.70 -6.63 23.88
C ASP A 549 1.30 -5.29 23.20
N GLU A 550 1.01 -5.32 21.91
CA GLU A 550 0.70 -4.14 21.09
C GLU A 550 -0.81 -3.95 20.83
N VAL A 551 -1.68 -4.70 21.52
CA VAL A 551 -3.13 -4.64 21.35
C VAL A 551 -3.91 -4.60 22.67
N ILE A 552 -5.13 -4.04 22.59
CA ILE A 552 -6.18 -4.19 23.59
C ILE A 552 -7.03 -5.38 23.16
N LEU A 553 -6.84 -6.52 23.82
CA LEU A 553 -7.56 -7.76 23.55
C LEU A 553 -8.88 -7.77 24.33
N LEU A 554 -10.00 -7.88 23.63
CA LEU A 554 -11.32 -8.11 24.22
C LEU A 554 -11.50 -9.63 24.35
N THR A 555 -11.31 -10.16 25.55
CA THR A 555 -11.28 -11.60 25.83
C THR A 555 -12.23 -11.97 26.97
N LYS A 556 -12.51 -13.27 27.15
CA LYS A 556 -13.26 -13.76 28.30
C LYS A 556 -12.45 -13.54 29.58
N SER A 557 -13.14 -13.16 30.65
CA SER A 557 -12.52 -13.15 31.98
C SER A 557 -12.03 -14.56 32.31
N VAL A 558 -10.72 -14.74 32.45
CA VAL A 558 -10.15 -15.95 33.01
C VAL A 558 -10.50 -15.90 34.48
N ALA A 559 -11.41 -16.78 34.95
CA ALA A 559 -11.69 -16.87 36.37
C ALA A 559 -10.37 -17.10 37.13
N PRO A 560 -10.10 -16.36 38.22
CA PRO A 560 -8.84 -16.46 38.95
C PRO A 560 -8.55 -17.86 39.49
#